data_AF-A4AHR9-F1
#
_entry.id   AF-A4AHR9-F1
#
_cell.length_a   1.000
_cell.length_b   1.000
_cell.length_c   1.000
_cell.angle_alpha   90.00
_cell.angle_beta   90.00
_cell.angle_gamma   90.00
#
_symmetry.space_group_name_H-M   'P 1'
#
loop_
_entity.id
_entity.type
_entity.pdbx_description
1 polymer ?
#
loop_
_entity_poly.entity_id
_entity_poly.type
_entity_poly.pdbx_seq_one_letter_code
_entity_poly.pdbx_strand_id
1 'polypeptide(L)'
;MDDTIYLYGSSPISALTHMCVVEQVGIPFEERINDDDFWADSNALLERKARPWMRLRLIHSFSEQERRVLSLESMKLNGLQHAPQSRKRMPEGVAELIARELAVVKNFWWVNQGGTADRRQDFQHLWAPLTAADGRRMRHWDSLDEAKAGDVVVHYSHGYVIGSSQVSKASSPMARPADFETGAVRDDIGREVWLHHFREFEVPVELEAIPLELRRDDLGEGSPFEHSGKVQQGYFFPIVSEIAGEIFKAAGLLESGPTDGAERSEASAGDPFAQRQILLDATDGKAIVSYRKEQSGLRKLLFGTKVTERCGICAREYPVQFLHTAHIKSRSACALEERGDWKNVVMPACLFGCDALFERSFLNVGPDGVIQLQGNYNETPSLAAFAKSLEGKVVRAFTPTNRVYFEWRNNQLG
;
A
#
# COMPACT_ATOMS: atom_id res chain seq x y z
N MET A 1 -29.15 -15.81 2.89
CA MET A 1 -28.50 -14.50 3.16
C MET A 1 -27.08 -14.84 3.53
N ASP A 2 -26.11 -14.09 3.00
CA ASP A 2 -24.66 -14.40 3.02
C ASP A 2 -24.17 -15.48 2.03
N ASP A 3 -25.00 -15.89 1.06
CA ASP A 3 -24.54 -16.76 -0.02
C ASP A 3 -23.67 -15.96 -1.01
N THR A 4 -22.53 -16.53 -1.40
CA THR A 4 -21.66 -15.96 -2.44
C THR A 4 -22.14 -16.39 -3.83
N ILE A 5 -22.31 -15.43 -4.72
CA ILE A 5 -22.69 -15.62 -6.12
C ILE A 5 -21.54 -15.18 -7.02
N TYR A 6 -21.22 -16.02 -8.01
CA TYR A 6 -20.23 -15.72 -9.04
C TYR A 6 -20.92 -15.50 -10.37
N LEU A 7 -20.61 -14.37 -11.03
CA LEU A 7 -21.17 -14.02 -12.33
C LEU A 7 -20.25 -14.52 -13.44
N TYR A 8 -20.79 -15.30 -14.37
CA TYR A 8 -20.08 -15.78 -15.55
C TYR A 8 -20.36 -14.87 -16.75
N GLY A 9 -19.31 -14.34 -17.36
CA GLY A 9 -19.39 -13.62 -18.63
C GLY A 9 -19.33 -14.59 -19.78
N SER A 10 -20.36 -14.59 -20.64
CA SER A 10 -20.35 -15.36 -21.89
C SER A 10 -19.31 -14.81 -22.89
N SER A 11 -19.23 -15.41 -24.07
CA SER A 11 -18.37 -14.93 -25.16
C SER A 11 -18.53 -13.41 -25.39
N PRO A 12 -17.43 -12.66 -25.59
CA PRO A 12 -16.04 -13.13 -25.78
C PRO A 12 -15.26 -13.39 -24.48
N ILE A 13 -15.79 -13.01 -23.31
CA ILE A 13 -15.06 -13.08 -22.04
C ILE A 13 -14.84 -14.54 -21.60
N SER A 14 -15.89 -15.35 -21.65
CA SER A 14 -15.89 -16.79 -21.33
C SER A 14 -15.19 -17.16 -20.00
N ALA A 15 -15.40 -16.36 -18.95
CA ALA A 15 -14.75 -16.52 -17.65
C ALA A 15 -15.65 -16.02 -16.51
N LEU A 16 -15.29 -16.30 -15.25
CA LEU A 16 -15.90 -15.61 -14.11
C LEU A 16 -15.50 -14.13 -14.11
N THR A 17 -16.45 -13.25 -13.86
CA THR A 17 -16.27 -11.79 -14.00
C THR A 17 -16.40 -11.06 -12.67
N HIS A 18 -17.33 -11.49 -11.83
CA HIS A 18 -17.60 -10.85 -10.55
C HIS A 18 -17.90 -11.88 -9.47
N MET A 19 -17.52 -11.56 -8.24
CA MET A 19 -17.94 -12.23 -7.01
C MET A 19 -18.80 -11.26 -6.21
N CYS A 20 -19.99 -11.71 -5.82
CA CYS A 20 -20.95 -10.91 -5.07
C CYS A 20 -21.46 -11.69 -3.87
N VAL A 21 -22.01 -10.99 -2.88
CA VAL A 21 -22.77 -11.59 -1.79
C VAL A 21 -24.24 -11.19 -1.89
N VAL A 22 -25.13 -12.11 -1.51
CA VAL A 22 -26.57 -11.85 -1.49
C VAL A 22 -26.93 -11.03 -0.25
N GLU A 23 -27.27 -9.76 -0.47
CA GLU A 23 -27.76 -8.88 0.59
C GLU A 23 -29.24 -9.13 0.90
N GLN A 24 -30.04 -9.30 -0.14
CA GLN A 24 -31.49 -9.42 0.02
C GLN A 24 -32.06 -10.33 -1.07
N VAL A 25 -33.06 -11.13 -0.70
CA VAL A 25 -33.81 -12.03 -1.60
C VAL A 25 -35.29 -11.70 -1.56
N GLY A 26 -36.02 -12.02 -2.62
CA GLY A 26 -37.46 -11.81 -2.69
C GLY A 26 -37.86 -10.34 -2.86
N ILE A 27 -36.99 -9.54 -3.48
CA ILE A 27 -37.28 -8.12 -3.74
C ILE A 27 -38.43 -8.03 -4.76
N PRO A 28 -39.47 -7.22 -4.48
CA PRO A 28 -40.53 -6.93 -5.44
C PRO A 28 -39.97 -6.29 -6.71
N PHE A 29 -40.59 -6.54 -7.85
CA PHE A 29 -40.12 -6.00 -9.13
C PHE A 29 -40.10 -4.47 -9.16
N GLU A 30 -40.93 -3.83 -8.36
CA GLU A 30 -41.08 -2.38 -8.26
C GLU A 30 -39.92 -1.70 -7.52
N GLU A 31 -39.15 -2.46 -6.73
CA GLU A 31 -38.04 -1.95 -5.91
C GLU A 31 -36.66 -2.21 -6.54
N ARG A 32 -36.62 -2.66 -7.79
CA ARG A 32 -35.36 -2.86 -8.53
C ARG A 32 -34.77 -1.54 -9.03
N ILE A 33 -33.50 -1.60 -9.40
CA ILE A 33 -32.87 -0.55 -10.22
C ILE A 33 -33.54 -0.56 -11.60
N ASN A 34 -34.02 0.59 -12.06
CA ASN A 34 -34.61 0.70 -13.39
C ASN A 34 -33.52 0.53 -14.45
N ASP A 35 -33.46 -0.66 -15.03
CA ASP A 35 -32.52 -1.06 -16.08
C ASP A 35 -33.22 -1.33 -17.42
N ASP A 36 -34.44 -0.79 -17.61
CA ASP A 36 -35.30 -1.07 -18.79
C ASP A 36 -34.58 -0.82 -20.12
N ASP A 37 -33.71 0.20 -20.18
CA ASP A 37 -32.94 0.58 -21.36
C ASP A 37 -31.91 -0.48 -21.78
N PHE A 38 -31.55 -1.42 -20.89
CA PHE A 38 -30.60 -2.49 -21.15
C PHE A 38 -31.28 -3.80 -21.60
N TRP A 39 -32.61 -3.84 -21.64
CA TRP A 39 -33.37 -5.01 -22.11
C TRP A 39 -33.63 -4.91 -23.61
N ALA A 40 -32.97 -5.77 -24.38
CA ALA A 40 -33.18 -5.87 -25.83
C ALA A 40 -34.54 -6.49 -26.21
N ASP A 41 -35.17 -7.25 -25.31
CA ASP A 41 -36.46 -7.91 -25.52
C ASP A 41 -37.43 -7.56 -24.38
N SER A 42 -38.44 -6.74 -24.71
CA SER A 42 -39.46 -6.29 -23.77
C SER A 42 -40.38 -7.41 -23.27
N ASN A 43 -40.53 -8.51 -24.02
CA ASN A 43 -41.32 -9.68 -23.58
C ASN A 43 -40.55 -10.49 -22.53
N ALA A 44 -39.23 -10.64 -22.69
CA ALA A 44 -38.38 -11.27 -21.68
C ALA A 44 -38.38 -10.50 -20.35
N LEU A 45 -38.45 -9.17 -20.41
CA LEU A 45 -38.64 -8.31 -19.23
C LEU A 45 -39.98 -8.58 -18.54
N LEU A 46 -41.07 -8.70 -19.30
CA LEU A 46 -42.41 -9.02 -18.78
C LEU A 46 -42.47 -10.40 -18.09
N GLU A 47 -41.86 -11.43 -18.68
CA GLU A 47 -41.76 -12.77 -18.07
C GLU A 47 -40.93 -12.77 -16.78
N ARG A 48 -39.95 -11.86 -16.68
CA ARG A 48 -39.10 -11.68 -15.50
C ARG A 48 -39.80 -10.94 -14.36
N LYS A 49 -40.85 -10.15 -14.63
CA LYS A 49 -41.64 -9.43 -13.59
C LYS A 49 -42.22 -10.36 -12.54
N ALA A 50 -42.61 -11.58 -12.93
CA ALA A 50 -43.26 -12.54 -12.05
C ALA A 50 -42.27 -13.36 -11.17
N ARG A 51 -40.97 -13.10 -11.25
CA ARG A 51 -39.94 -13.87 -10.53
C ARG A 51 -39.37 -13.06 -9.36
N PRO A 52 -38.97 -13.71 -8.25
CA PRO A 52 -38.33 -13.03 -7.13
C PRO A 52 -36.94 -12.52 -7.52
N TRP A 53 -36.64 -11.27 -7.16
CA TRP A 53 -35.35 -10.62 -7.38
C TRP A 53 -34.46 -10.73 -6.15
N MET A 54 -33.17 -10.50 -6.35
CA MET A 54 -32.18 -10.42 -5.28
C MET A 54 -31.31 -9.20 -5.49
N ARG A 55 -30.87 -8.58 -4.39
CA ARG A 55 -29.86 -7.53 -4.39
C ARG A 55 -28.52 -8.17 -4.06
N LEU A 56 -27.55 -7.89 -4.91
CA LEU A 56 -26.19 -8.35 -4.77
C LEU A 56 -25.31 -7.16 -4.43
N ARG A 57 -24.42 -7.35 -3.46
CA ARG A 57 -23.30 -6.45 -3.25
C ARG A 57 -22.07 -7.03 -3.92
N LEU A 58 -21.47 -6.24 -4.80
CA LEU A 58 -20.22 -6.60 -5.44
C LEU A 58 -19.12 -6.68 -4.37
N ILE A 59 -18.36 -7.76 -4.40
CA ILE A 59 -17.18 -7.94 -3.53
C ILE A 59 -15.90 -7.83 -4.34
N HIS A 60 -15.86 -8.44 -5.52
CA HIS A 60 -14.65 -8.47 -6.35
C HIS A 60 -14.99 -8.50 -7.83
N SER A 61 -14.28 -7.67 -8.60
CA SER A 61 -14.28 -7.70 -10.07
C SER A 61 -12.99 -8.37 -10.53
N PHE A 62 -13.09 -9.52 -11.19
CA PHE A 62 -11.90 -10.26 -11.62
C PHE A 62 -11.17 -9.50 -12.74
N SER A 63 -9.88 -9.24 -12.51
CA SER A 63 -8.94 -8.67 -13.48
C SER A 63 -8.80 -9.55 -14.72
N GLU A 64 -8.13 -9.04 -15.76
CA GLU A 64 -7.86 -9.83 -16.96
C GLU A 64 -7.02 -11.07 -16.65
N GLN A 65 -6.04 -10.93 -15.75
CA GLN A 65 -5.17 -12.03 -15.33
C GLN A 65 -5.96 -13.12 -14.58
N GLU A 66 -6.77 -12.73 -13.59
CA GLU A 66 -7.64 -13.67 -12.86
C GLU A 66 -8.65 -14.33 -13.79
N ARG A 67 -9.21 -13.59 -14.76
CA ARG A 67 -10.12 -14.15 -15.78
C ARG A 67 -9.47 -15.20 -16.66
N ARG A 68 -8.16 -15.11 -16.94
CA ARG A 68 -7.43 -16.16 -17.65
C ARG A 68 -7.34 -17.45 -16.82
N VAL A 69 -7.10 -17.31 -15.50
CA VAL A 69 -7.08 -18.45 -14.58
C VAL A 69 -8.48 -19.02 -14.35
N LEU A 70 -9.50 -18.16 -14.26
CA LEU A 70 -10.92 -18.50 -14.07
C LEU A 70 -11.70 -18.62 -15.38
N SER A 71 -11.00 -18.97 -16.46
CA SER A 71 -11.58 -19.18 -17.77
C SER A 71 -12.48 -20.42 -17.80
N LEU A 72 -13.36 -20.50 -18.81
CA LEU A 72 -14.20 -21.68 -19.04
C LEU A 72 -13.37 -22.97 -19.14
N GLU A 73 -12.21 -22.92 -19.79
CA GLU A 73 -11.32 -24.07 -19.95
C GLU A 73 -10.76 -24.53 -18.61
N SER A 74 -10.22 -23.59 -17.81
CA SER A 74 -9.72 -23.88 -16.47
C SER A 74 -10.82 -24.41 -15.56
N MET A 75 -12.02 -23.81 -15.58
CA MET A 75 -13.14 -24.30 -14.79
C MET A 75 -13.58 -25.70 -15.23
N LYS A 76 -13.50 -26.03 -16.52
CA LYS A 76 -13.79 -27.39 -17.01
C LYS A 76 -12.80 -28.42 -16.49
N LEU A 77 -11.52 -28.09 -16.47
CA LEU A 77 -10.48 -28.92 -15.86
C LEU A 77 -10.70 -29.11 -14.35
N ASN A 78 -11.40 -28.18 -13.70
CA ASN A 78 -11.73 -28.21 -12.28
C ASN A 78 -13.18 -28.65 -12.00
N GLY A 79 -13.81 -29.37 -12.92
CA GLY A 79 -15.08 -30.08 -12.69
C GLY A 79 -16.34 -29.39 -13.22
N LEU A 80 -16.23 -28.26 -13.93
CA LEU A 80 -17.36 -27.67 -14.64
C LEU A 80 -17.63 -28.42 -15.95
N GLN A 81 -18.83 -28.95 -16.16
CA GLN A 81 -19.09 -29.72 -17.39
C GLN A 81 -19.19 -28.82 -18.63
N HIS A 82 -19.95 -27.74 -18.55
CA HIS A 82 -20.25 -26.83 -19.66
C HIS A 82 -20.40 -25.40 -19.15
N ALA A 83 -20.37 -24.42 -20.06
CA ALA A 83 -20.61 -23.03 -19.70
C ALA A 83 -21.95 -22.87 -18.94
N PRO A 84 -22.00 -22.09 -17.85
CA PRO A 84 -23.23 -21.85 -17.11
C PRO A 84 -24.24 -21.10 -17.99
N GLN A 85 -25.38 -21.74 -18.27
CA GLN A 85 -26.52 -21.13 -18.98
C GLN A 85 -27.65 -20.69 -18.04
N SER A 86 -27.55 -21.07 -16.77
CA SER A 86 -28.52 -20.78 -15.71
C SER A 86 -27.83 -20.88 -14.34
N ARG A 87 -28.58 -20.52 -13.27
CA ARG A 87 -28.10 -20.69 -11.89
C ARG A 87 -27.73 -22.15 -11.64
N LYS A 88 -26.47 -22.40 -11.29
CA LYS A 88 -25.93 -23.71 -10.98
C LYS A 88 -25.11 -23.64 -9.70
N ARG A 89 -25.13 -24.73 -8.93
CA ARG A 89 -24.20 -24.88 -7.81
C ARG A 89 -22.79 -25.00 -8.37
N MET A 90 -21.85 -24.29 -7.76
CA MET A 90 -20.47 -24.31 -8.18
C MET A 90 -19.83 -25.67 -7.83
N PRO A 91 -19.12 -26.31 -8.76
CA PRO A 91 -18.32 -27.49 -8.45
C PRO A 91 -17.24 -27.17 -7.41
N GLU A 92 -16.95 -28.13 -6.53
CA GLU A 92 -15.96 -27.96 -5.45
C GLU A 92 -14.57 -27.60 -5.99
N GLY A 93 -14.10 -28.29 -7.03
CA GLY A 93 -12.80 -27.98 -7.65
C GLY A 93 -12.73 -26.56 -8.25
N VAL A 94 -13.84 -26.02 -8.77
CA VAL A 94 -13.90 -24.62 -9.21
C VAL A 94 -13.88 -23.67 -8.02
N ALA A 95 -14.57 -24.02 -6.93
CA ALA A 95 -14.52 -23.24 -5.69
C ALA A 95 -13.10 -23.22 -5.11
N GLU A 96 -12.36 -24.34 -5.14
CA GLU A 96 -10.96 -24.43 -4.75
C GLU A 96 -10.04 -23.62 -5.68
N LEU A 97 -10.27 -23.65 -6.99
CA LEU A 97 -9.56 -22.83 -7.96
C LEU A 97 -9.72 -21.35 -7.66
N ILE A 98 -10.96 -20.91 -7.42
CA ILE A 98 -11.28 -19.53 -7.04
C ILE A 98 -10.64 -19.20 -5.69
N ALA A 99 -10.74 -20.09 -4.71
CA ALA A 99 -10.13 -19.89 -3.40
C ALA A 99 -8.61 -19.78 -3.51
N ARG A 100 -7.96 -20.53 -4.40
CA ARG A 100 -6.52 -20.43 -4.68
C ARG A 100 -6.17 -19.10 -5.35
N GLU A 101 -6.94 -18.69 -6.35
CA GLU A 101 -6.73 -17.41 -7.04
C GLU A 101 -6.94 -16.24 -6.07
N LEU A 102 -8.02 -16.27 -5.31
CA LEU A 102 -8.34 -15.25 -4.30
C LEU A 102 -7.47 -15.35 -3.03
N ALA A 103 -6.90 -16.51 -2.70
CA ALA A 103 -5.92 -16.65 -1.61
C ALA A 103 -4.57 -16.01 -1.98
N VAL A 104 -4.33 -15.75 -3.27
CA VAL A 104 -3.19 -14.98 -3.76
C VAL A 104 -3.53 -13.47 -3.81
N VAL A 105 -4.82 -13.11 -3.86
CA VAL A 105 -5.28 -11.71 -3.77
C VAL A 105 -5.22 -11.26 -2.32
N LYS A 106 -4.31 -10.33 -2.04
CA LYS A 106 -4.28 -9.65 -0.75
C LYS A 106 -5.44 -8.67 -0.70
N ASN A 107 -6.30 -8.75 0.31
CA ASN A 107 -7.25 -7.67 0.57
C ASN A 107 -6.49 -6.46 1.10
N PHE A 108 -7.02 -5.27 0.84
CA PHE A 108 -6.48 -4.03 1.33
C PHE A 108 -7.39 -3.45 2.41
N TRP A 109 -6.77 -3.02 3.50
CA TRP A 109 -7.45 -2.48 4.65
C TRP A 109 -6.90 -1.11 5.00
N TRP A 110 -7.75 -0.23 5.47
CA TRP A 110 -7.42 1.08 5.99
C TRP A 110 -7.64 1.11 7.49
N VAL A 111 -6.63 1.54 8.25
CA VAL A 111 -6.77 1.76 9.70
C VAL A 111 -6.57 3.23 10.07
N ASN A 112 -7.56 3.82 10.73
CA ASN A 112 -7.49 5.14 11.32
C ASN A 112 -6.77 5.07 12.67
N GLN A 113 -5.61 5.71 12.78
CA GLN A 113 -4.78 5.74 13.97
C GLN A 113 -4.65 7.20 14.46
N GLY A 114 -5.71 7.72 15.08
CA GLY A 114 -5.90 9.17 15.29
C GLY A 114 -6.35 9.65 16.68
N GLY A 115 -6.39 8.82 17.71
CA GLY A 115 -6.61 9.29 19.09
C GLY A 115 -6.40 8.15 20.09
N THR A 116 -5.68 8.28 21.20
CA THR A 116 -5.30 9.45 22.01
C THR A 116 -3.79 9.53 22.30
N ALA A 117 -3.18 10.66 21.92
CA ALA A 117 -1.90 11.21 22.37
C ALA A 117 -0.65 10.28 22.34
N ASP A 118 0.13 10.38 21.26
CA ASP A 118 1.59 10.17 21.21
C ASP A 118 2.11 8.85 21.83
N ARG A 119 1.30 7.79 21.75
CA ARG A 119 1.73 6.45 22.15
C ARG A 119 2.69 5.92 21.09
N ARG A 120 3.77 5.27 21.55
CA ARG A 120 4.71 4.49 20.75
C ARG A 120 3.93 3.44 19.96
N GLN A 121 3.31 3.83 18.83
CA GLN A 121 2.35 2.99 18.10
C GLN A 121 3.01 1.67 17.78
N ASP A 122 2.48 0.62 18.39
CA ASP A 122 2.90 -0.73 18.09
C ASP A 122 2.17 -1.16 16.82
N PHE A 123 2.80 -0.95 15.67
CA PHE A 123 2.32 -1.41 14.36
C PHE A 123 2.34 -2.96 14.24
N GLN A 124 2.56 -3.69 15.33
CA GLN A 124 2.56 -5.15 15.37
C GLN A 124 1.16 -5.74 15.62
N HIS A 125 0.18 -4.94 16.07
CA HIS A 125 -1.17 -5.44 16.26
C HIS A 125 -2.25 -4.34 16.21
N LEU A 126 -3.47 -4.75 15.90
CA LEU A 126 -4.68 -3.95 15.97
C LEU A 126 -5.63 -4.59 16.96
N TRP A 127 -6.28 -3.81 17.80
CA TRP A 127 -7.29 -4.30 18.72
C TRP A 127 -8.57 -3.47 18.67
N ALA A 128 -9.73 -4.11 18.83
CA ALA A 128 -11.00 -3.43 19.03
C ALA A 128 -11.92 -4.21 19.98
N PRO A 129 -12.81 -3.53 20.73
CA PRO A 129 -13.75 -4.21 21.60
C PRO A 129 -14.81 -4.99 20.81
N LEU A 130 -15.43 -5.99 21.45
CA LEU A 130 -16.52 -6.75 20.83
C LEU A 130 -17.77 -5.90 20.57
N THR A 131 -18.09 -5.02 21.52
CA THR A 131 -19.23 -4.10 21.51
C THR A 131 -18.85 -2.77 22.14
N ALA A 132 -19.64 -1.73 21.87
CA ALA A 132 -19.49 -0.43 22.51
C ALA A 132 -19.97 -0.49 23.97
N ALA A 133 -19.71 0.56 24.75
CA ALA A 133 -20.14 0.64 26.16
C ALA A 133 -21.67 0.49 26.35
N ASP A 134 -22.47 0.81 25.32
CA ASP A 134 -23.92 0.66 25.30
C ASP A 134 -24.39 -0.69 24.70
N GLY A 135 -23.47 -1.63 24.45
CA GLY A 135 -23.73 -2.94 23.90
C GLY A 135 -23.93 -3.00 22.38
N ARG A 136 -23.88 -1.86 21.67
CA ARG A 136 -24.01 -1.86 20.20
C ARG A 136 -22.77 -2.46 19.53
N ARG A 137 -23.00 -3.19 18.44
CA ARG A 137 -21.94 -3.60 17.51
C ARG A 137 -21.59 -2.46 16.56
N MET A 138 -20.31 -2.34 16.22
CA MET A 138 -19.81 -1.34 15.27
C MET A 138 -19.13 -2.06 14.11
N ARG A 139 -19.59 -1.79 12.87
CA ARG A 139 -19.10 -2.48 11.66
C ARG A 139 -17.57 -2.39 11.53
N HIS A 140 -16.99 -1.21 11.74
CA HIS A 140 -15.54 -0.99 11.65
C HIS A 140 -14.70 -1.66 12.76
N TRP A 141 -15.32 -2.27 13.76
CA TRP A 141 -14.63 -3.15 14.72
C TRP A 141 -14.80 -4.61 14.34
N ASP A 142 -16.00 -4.97 13.86
CA ASP A 142 -16.29 -6.31 13.36
C ASP A 142 -15.41 -6.66 12.14
N SER A 143 -15.05 -5.68 11.30
CA SER A 143 -14.16 -5.88 10.14
C SER A 143 -12.77 -6.42 10.48
N LEU A 144 -12.30 -6.34 11.73
CA LEU A 144 -11.06 -7.03 12.13
C LEU A 144 -11.15 -8.55 11.96
N ASP A 145 -12.34 -9.14 12.17
CA ASP A 145 -12.54 -10.59 12.01
C ASP A 145 -12.46 -11.04 10.54
N GLU A 146 -12.60 -10.12 9.60
CA GLU A 146 -12.54 -10.38 8.17
C GLU A 146 -11.10 -10.39 7.63
N ALA A 147 -10.15 -9.78 8.35
CA ALA A 147 -8.75 -9.69 7.97
C ALA A 147 -8.06 -11.06 8.01
N LYS A 148 -7.38 -11.42 6.91
CA LYS A 148 -6.71 -12.71 6.74
C LYS A 148 -5.20 -12.55 6.64
N ALA A 149 -4.47 -13.58 7.08
CA ALA A 149 -3.03 -13.63 6.91
C ALA A 149 -2.64 -13.37 5.44
N GLY A 150 -1.76 -12.41 5.22
CA GLY A 150 -1.35 -11.98 3.88
C GLY A 150 -1.97 -10.67 3.40
N ASP A 151 -3.11 -10.25 3.95
CA ASP A 151 -3.76 -8.97 3.62
C ASP A 151 -2.86 -7.78 3.96
N VAL A 152 -3.04 -6.67 3.24
CA VAL A 152 -2.25 -5.45 3.42
C VAL A 152 -3.08 -4.41 4.17
N VAL A 153 -2.49 -3.77 5.17
CA VAL A 153 -3.11 -2.70 5.95
C VAL A 153 -2.37 -1.40 5.70
N VAL A 154 -3.03 -0.37 5.21
CA VAL A 154 -2.51 1.01 5.15
C VAL A 154 -2.88 1.77 6.43
N HIS A 155 -1.92 2.50 6.97
CA HIS A 155 -2.04 3.20 8.26
C HIS A 155 -2.27 4.68 8.02
N TYR A 156 -3.43 5.19 8.42
CA TYR A 156 -3.80 6.59 8.29
C TYR A 156 -3.72 7.32 9.63
N SER A 157 -3.04 8.45 9.66
CA SER A 157 -2.89 9.28 10.85
C SER A 157 -2.69 10.75 10.48
N HIS A 158 -3.36 11.66 11.21
CA HIS A 158 -3.18 13.11 11.11
C HIS A 158 -3.28 13.69 9.67
N GLY A 159 -4.13 13.13 8.81
CA GLY A 159 -4.27 13.61 7.43
C GLY A 159 -3.49 12.80 6.39
N TYR A 160 -2.63 11.87 6.82
CA TYR A 160 -1.69 11.17 5.95
C TYR A 160 -1.82 9.66 6.06
N VAL A 161 -1.61 8.96 4.95
CA VAL A 161 -1.23 7.54 4.98
C VAL A 161 0.28 7.47 5.19
N ILE A 162 0.69 6.91 6.32
CA ILE A 162 2.09 6.94 6.79
C ILE A 162 2.86 5.68 6.44
N GLY A 163 2.18 4.60 6.05
CA GLY A 163 2.83 3.33 5.75
C GLY A 163 1.85 2.19 5.58
N SER A 164 2.40 1.00 5.37
CA SER A 164 1.64 -0.25 5.20
C SER A 164 2.21 -1.41 6.01
N SER A 165 1.38 -2.28 6.54
CA SER A 165 1.74 -3.57 7.14
C SER A 165 1.09 -4.73 6.39
N GLN A 166 1.47 -5.96 6.76
CA GLN A 166 0.78 -7.17 6.36
C GLN A 166 0.15 -7.85 7.57
N VAL A 167 -1.06 -8.41 7.43
CA VAL A 167 -1.69 -9.23 8.46
C VAL A 167 -0.93 -10.55 8.59
N SER A 168 -0.56 -10.91 9.82
CA SER A 168 0.23 -12.12 10.12
C SER A 168 -0.63 -13.35 10.35
N LYS A 169 -1.74 -13.18 11.08
CA LYS A 169 -2.71 -14.22 11.40
C LYS A 169 -4.11 -13.62 11.53
N ALA A 170 -5.11 -14.48 11.36
CA ALA A 170 -6.51 -14.13 11.54
C ALA A 170 -6.79 -13.57 12.94
N SER A 171 -7.88 -12.82 13.05
CA SER A 171 -8.37 -12.28 14.32
C SER A 171 -8.49 -13.35 15.39
N SER A 172 -8.09 -13.00 16.62
CA SER A 172 -8.26 -13.85 17.80
C SER A 172 -8.82 -13.06 18.97
N PRO A 173 -9.65 -13.68 19.83
CA PRO A 173 -10.07 -13.04 21.08
C PRO A 173 -8.87 -12.70 21.95
N MET A 174 -8.79 -11.46 22.45
CA MET A 174 -7.70 -10.99 23.28
C MET A 174 -8.22 -10.00 24.32
N ALA A 175 -7.70 -10.12 25.55
CA ALA A 175 -7.95 -9.12 26.58
C ALA A 175 -7.44 -7.75 26.11
N ARG A 176 -8.14 -6.69 26.49
CA ARG A 176 -7.74 -5.32 26.15
C ARG A 176 -6.26 -5.08 26.47
N PRO A 177 -5.41 -4.75 25.47
CA PRO A 177 -4.01 -4.44 25.73
C PRO A 177 -3.87 -3.22 26.63
N ALA A 178 -2.83 -3.19 27.47
CA ALA A 178 -2.58 -2.08 28.39
C ALA A 178 -2.42 -0.73 27.67
N ASP A 179 -1.95 -0.76 26.42
CA ASP A 179 -1.73 0.42 25.58
C ASP A 179 -3.02 0.94 24.90
N PHE A 180 -4.14 0.21 25.02
CA PHE A 180 -5.46 0.55 24.47
C PHE A 180 -6.42 1.04 25.59
N GLU A 181 -6.25 2.27 26.05
CA GLU A 181 -7.23 2.90 26.97
C GLU A 181 -8.25 3.78 26.24
N THR A 182 -9.52 3.36 26.24
CA THR A 182 -10.69 4.27 26.23
C THR A 182 -11.72 3.74 27.24
N GLY A 183 -11.84 4.42 28.39
CA GLY A 183 -12.91 4.17 29.38
C GLY A 183 -12.64 3.10 30.43
N ALA A 184 -13.34 3.23 31.56
CA ALA A 184 -13.07 2.69 32.90
C ALA A 184 -13.20 1.16 33.11
N VAL A 185 -13.12 0.34 32.07
CA VAL A 185 -13.34 -1.13 32.19
C VAL A 185 -12.04 -1.85 31.83
N ARG A 186 -11.45 -2.55 32.80
CA ARG A 186 -10.11 -3.17 32.69
C ARG A 186 -10.13 -4.62 32.18
N ASP A 187 -11.30 -5.25 32.02
CA ASP A 187 -11.42 -6.71 31.79
C ASP A 187 -12.21 -7.10 30.53
N ASP A 188 -12.36 -6.20 29.54
CA ASP A 188 -13.08 -6.52 28.31
C ASP A 188 -12.25 -7.40 27.36
N ILE A 189 -12.85 -8.52 26.92
CA ILE A 189 -12.36 -9.31 25.78
C ILE A 189 -12.75 -8.59 24.49
N GLY A 190 -11.76 -8.34 23.65
CA GLY A 190 -11.93 -7.80 22.30
C GLY A 190 -11.37 -8.73 21.25
N ARG A 191 -11.12 -8.16 20.07
CA ARG A 191 -10.57 -8.81 18.89
C ARG A 191 -9.20 -8.24 18.62
N GLU A 192 -8.26 -9.10 18.26
CA GLU A 192 -6.90 -8.70 17.92
C GLU A 192 -6.46 -9.29 16.59
N VAL A 193 -5.94 -8.43 15.73
CA VAL A 193 -5.28 -8.81 14.47
C VAL A 193 -3.81 -8.47 14.60
N TRP A 194 -2.95 -9.45 14.37
CA TRP A 194 -1.51 -9.21 14.39
C TRP A 194 -1.02 -8.81 13.02
N LEU A 195 -0.09 -7.86 13.01
CA LEU A 195 0.52 -7.29 11.85
C LEU A 195 2.03 -7.56 11.87
N HIS A 196 2.63 -7.63 10.70
CA HIS A 196 4.06 -7.74 10.50
C HIS A 196 4.48 -6.93 9.27
N HIS A 197 5.78 -6.73 9.09
CA HIS A 197 6.34 -5.97 7.96
C HIS A 197 5.79 -4.54 7.80
N PHE A 198 5.57 -3.80 8.89
CA PHE A 198 5.26 -2.38 8.77
C PHE A 198 6.37 -1.64 8.01
N ARG A 199 5.99 -0.97 6.93
CA ARG A 199 6.82 -0.12 6.07
C ARG A 199 6.27 1.29 6.13
N GLU A 200 7.00 2.19 6.78
CA GLU A 200 6.75 3.63 6.70
C GLU A 200 7.05 4.11 5.27
N PHE A 201 6.20 4.98 4.74
CA PHE A 201 6.44 5.62 3.45
C PHE A 201 7.44 6.74 3.61
N GLU A 202 8.42 6.82 2.71
CA GLU A 202 9.44 7.89 2.73
C GLU A 202 8.82 9.28 2.61
N VAL A 203 7.75 9.35 1.80
CA VAL A 203 6.85 10.49 1.68
C VAL A 203 5.46 10.04 2.15
N PRO A 204 4.97 10.51 3.32
CA PRO A 204 3.60 10.27 3.74
C PRO A 204 2.62 10.78 2.69
N VAL A 205 1.62 9.96 2.37
CA VAL A 205 0.66 10.26 1.30
C VAL A 205 -0.48 11.09 1.88
N GLU A 206 -0.62 12.33 1.44
CA GLU A 206 -1.77 13.18 1.78
C GLU A 206 -3.07 12.54 1.29
N LEU A 207 -4.15 12.71 2.04
CA LEU A 207 -5.48 12.21 1.64
C LEU A 207 -5.86 12.68 0.23
N GLU A 208 -5.52 13.91 -0.10
CA GLU A 208 -5.79 14.58 -1.36
C GLU A 208 -5.02 13.97 -2.54
N ALA A 209 -3.96 13.20 -2.30
CA ALA A 209 -3.30 12.43 -3.34
C ALA A 209 -4.17 11.26 -3.86
N ILE A 210 -5.20 10.86 -3.10
CA ILE A 210 -6.19 9.88 -3.52
C ILE A 210 -7.35 10.63 -4.23
N PRO A 211 -7.63 10.34 -5.52
CA PRO A 211 -8.68 11.00 -6.28
C PRO A 211 -10.02 11.05 -5.53
N LEU A 212 -10.72 12.20 -5.61
CA LEU A 212 -11.96 12.41 -4.89
C LEU A 212 -13.06 11.44 -5.35
N GLU A 213 -13.07 11.09 -6.63
CA GLU A 213 -14.02 10.17 -7.25
C GLU A 213 -13.90 8.79 -6.60
N LEU A 214 -12.68 8.27 -6.46
CA LEU A 214 -12.43 6.99 -5.79
C LEU A 214 -12.84 7.02 -4.32
N ARG A 215 -12.60 8.14 -3.62
CA ARG A 215 -13.02 8.28 -2.21
C ARG A 215 -14.54 8.32 -2.03
N ARG A 216 -15.29 8.78 -3.03
CA ARG A 216 -16.75 8.84 -2.97
C ARG A 216 -17.42 7.52 -3.38
N ASP A 217 -16.75 6.76 -4.24
CA ASP A 217 -17.29 5.55 -4.87
C ASP A 217 -16.70 4.24 -4.33
N ASP A 218 -15.82 4.30 -3.33
CA ASP A 218 -15.10 3.15 -2.76
C ASP A 218 -16.01 1.97 -2.40
N LEU A 219 -16.85 2.10 -1.36
CA LEU A 219 -17.71 1.01 -0.85
C LEU A 219 -19.05 1.45 -0.21
N GLY A 220 -19.37 2.75 -0.17
CA GLY A 220 -20.56 3.26 0.51
C GLY A 220 -20.52 3.04 2.04
N GLU A 221 -21.60 2.48 2.63
CA GLU A 221 -21.61 2.11 4.06
C GLU A 221 -20.53 1.05 4.32
N GLY A 222 -19.40 1.44 4.90
CA GLY A 222 -18.27 0.55 5.17
C GLY A 222 -16.94 1.02 4.56
N SER A 223 -16.95 2.05 3.71
CA SER A 223 -15.75 2.76 3.26
C SER A 223 -15.08 3.52 4.41
N PRO A 224 -13.76 3.77 4.43
CA PRO A 224 -13.16 4.74 5.34
C PRO A 224 -13.54 6.19 5.01
N PHE A 225 -14.30 6.46 3.95
CA PHE A 225 -14.67 7.80 3.51
C PHE A 225 -16.17 8.10 3.68
N GLU A 226 -16.48 9.34 4.04
CA GLU A 226 -17.82 9.92 3.97
C GLU A 226 -18.20 10.22 2.51
N HIS A 227 -19.48 10.51 2.24
CA HIS A 227 -19.93 11.02 0.93
C HIS A 227 -19.20 12.29 0.46
N SER A 228 -18.60 13.04 1.39
CA SER A 228 -17.79 14.22 1.11
C SER A 228 -16.36 13.88 0.62
N GLY A 229 -15.96 12.62 0.71
CA GLY A 229 -14.60 12.12 0.50
C GLY A 229 -13.68 12.27 1.72
N LYS A 230 -14.12 12.95 2.79
CA LYS A 230 -13.34 13.03 4.03
C LYS A 230 -13.29 11.67 4.71
N VAL A 231 -12.23 11.43 5.49
CA VAL A 231 -12.14 10.21 6.29
C VAL A 231 -13.19 10.25 7.40
N GLN A 232 -14.01 9.21 7.46
CA GLN A 232 -15.08 9.11 8.45
C GLN A 232 -14.55 8.68 9.82
N GLN A 233 -15.33 8.95 10.87
CA GLN A 233 -15.04 8.45 12.21
C GLN A 233 -15.31 6.95 12.31
N GLY A 234 -14.23 6.19 12.47
CA GLY A 234 -14.21 4.77 12.77
C GLY A 234 -12.78 4.25 12.74
N TYR A 235 -12.59 2.94 12.83
CA TYR A 235 -11.27 2.36 13.11
C TYR A 235 -10.66 1.58 11.95
N PHE A 236 -11.29 0.49 11.50
CA PHE A 236 -10.73 -0.43 10.52
C PHE A 236 -11.74 -0.67 9.40
N PHE A 237 -11.31 -0.48 8.14
CA PHE A 237 -12.19 -0.50 6.97
C PHE A 237 -11.55 -1.27 5.82
N PRO A 238 -12.30 -2.04 5.03
CA PRO A 238 -11.82 -2.50 3.73
C PRO A 238 -11.67 -1.31 2.78
N ILE A 239 -10.74 -1.40 1.84
CA ILE A 239 -10.62 -0.47 0.70
C ILE A 239 -10.47 -1.26 -0.59
N VAL A 240 -10.94 -0.69 -1.70
CA VAL A 240 -10.72 -1.28 -3.02
C VAL A 240 -9.26 -1.18 -3.46
N SER A 241 -8.83 -2.07 -4.35
CA SER A 241 -7.43 -2.16 -4.79
C SER A 241 -6.97 -0.92 -5.56
N GLU A 242 -7.89 -0.20 -6.21
CA GLU A 242 -7.62 1.07 -6.90
C GLU A 242 -7.14 2.15 -5.92
N ILE A 243 -7.75 2.23 -4.73
CA ILE A 243 -7.33 3.17 -3.67
C ILE A 243 -5.96 2.78 -3.14
N ALA A 244 -5.73 1.49 -2.87
CA ALA A 244 -4.42 1.00 -2.47
C ALA A 244 -3.35 1.30 -3.55
N GLY A 245 -3.70 1.14 -4.83
CA GLY A 245 -2.84 1.45 -5.97
C GLY A 245 -2.42 2.92 -6.01
N GLU A 246 -3.37 3.86 -5.89
CA GLU A 246 -3.05 5.30 -5.85
C GLU A 246 -2.21 5.66 -4.63
N ILE A 247 -2.46 5.04 -3.46
CA ILE A 247 -1.60 5.23 -2.27
C ILE A 247 -0.17 4.77 -2.55
N PHE A 248 0.03 3.55 -3.05
CA PHE A 248 1.37 3.03 -3.29
C PHE A 248 2.10 3.77 -4.41
N LYS A 249 1.39 4.24 -5.43
CA LYS A 249 1.92 5.11 -6.48
C LYS A 249 2.35 6.47 -5.91
N ALA A 250 1.50 7.12 -5.11
CA ALA A 250 1.83 8.38 -4.46
C ALA A 250 3.00 8.23 -3.46
N ALA A 251 3.12 7.07 -2.83
CA ALA A 251 4.25 6.71 -1.96
C ALA A 251 5.55 6.38 -2.73
N GLY A 252 5.54 6.42 -4.08
CA GLY A 252 6.70 6.08 -4.91
C GLY A 252 7.04 4.59 -4.95
N LEU A 253 6.08 3.73 -4.60
CA LEU A 253 6.25 2.27 -4.52
C LEU A 253 5.73 1.53 -5.75
N LEU A 254 5.06 2.24 -6.65
CA LEU A 254 4.66 1.77 -7.97
C LEU A 254 5.20 2.76 -9.00
N GLU A 255 5.94 2.27 -10.00
CA GLU A 255 6.36 3.12 -11.11
C GLU A 255 5.15 3.55 -11.93
N SER A 256 5.03 4.84 -12.21
CA SER A 256 4.17 5.31 -13.29
C SER A 256 4.77 4.84 -14.62
N GLY A 257 4.26 3.72 -15.14
CA GLY A 257 4.45 3.39 -16.55
C GLY A 257 4.04 4.58 -17.42
N PRO A 258 4.63 4.74 -18.62
CA PRO A 258 4.38 5.90 -19.45
C PRO A 258 2.88 6.04 -19.70
N THR A 259 2.35 7.17 -19.25
CA THR A 259 1.03 7.65 -19.63
C THR A 259 1.21 8.42 -20.93
N ASP A 260 1.14 7.71 -22.05
CA ASP A 260 0.74 8.32 -23.32
C ASP A 260 -0.09 7.31 -24.10
N GLY A 261 -1.26 7.77 -24.53
CA GLY A 261 -2.32 6.96 -25.11
C GLY A 261 -1.97 6.34 -26.46
N ALA A 262 -2.82 5.37 -26.85
CA ALA A 262 -3.02 4.83 -28.20
C ALA A 262 -1.74 4.58 -29.02
N GLU A 263 -1.36 3.33 -29.25
CA GLU A 263 -1.95 2.57 -30.34
C GLU A 263 -2.06 1.07 -30.02
N ARG A 264 -3.22 0.49 -30.33
CA ARG A 264 -3.39 -0.95 -30.44
C ARG A 264 -2.51 -1.45 -31.58
N SER A 265 -1.48 -2.25 -31.28
CA SER A 265 -0.96 -3.22 -32.24
C SER A 265 -1.34 -4.61 -31.79
N GLU A 266 -2.12 -5.32 -32.62
CA GLU A 266 -2.51 -6.71 -32.42
C GLU A 266 -1.27 -7.59 -32.28
N ALA A 267 -1.05 -8.14 -31.09
CA ALA A 267 0.03 -9.10 -30.84
C ALA A 267 -0.39 -10.48 -31.37
N SER A 268 0.26 -10.92 -32.44
CA SER A 268 0.18 -12.30 -32.92
C SER A 268 0.86 -13.26 -31.94
N ALA A 269 0.20 -14.37 -31.63
CA ALA A 269 0.73 -15.43 -30.77
C ALA A 269 2.06 -15.98 -31.31
N GLY A 270 3.13 -15.90 -30.49
CA GLY A 270 4.39 -16.60 -30.75
C GLY A 270 5.69 -15.85 -30.45
N ASP A 271 5.68 -14.67 -29.82
CA ASP A 271 6.91 -13.90 -29.58
C ASP A 271 7.79 -14.48 -28.44
N PRO A 272 9.04 -14.90 -28.70
CA PRO A 272 10.01 -15.35 -27.70
C PRO A 272 10.39 -14.32 -26.62
N PHE A 273 10.07 -13.02 -26.81
CA PHE A 273 10.27 -11.99 -25.78
C PHE A 273 9.31 -12.15 -24.59
N ALA A 274 8.08 -12.63 -24.80
CA ALA A 274 7.13 -12.91 -23.73
C ALA A 274 7.64 -14.02 -22.78
N GLN A 275 8.32 -15.02 -23.35
CA GLN A 275 8.94 -16.11 -22.58
C GLN A 275 10.12 -15.62 -21.72
N ARG A 276 10.82 -14.56 -22.16
CA ARG A 276 11.95 -13.97 -21.44
C ARG A 276 11.51 -13.03 -20.31
N GLN A 277 10.36 -12.37 -20.45
CA GLN A 277 9.73 -11.58 -19.39
C GLN A 277 9.20 -12.46 -18.24
N ILE A 278 8.57 -13.60 -18.57
CA ILE A 278 8.12 -14.62 -17.60
C ILE A 278 9.29 -15.16 -16.76
N LEU A 279 10.48 -15.25 -17.34
CA LEU A 279 11.70 -15.71 -16.67
C LEU A 279 12.34 -14.63 -15.78
N LEU A 280 12.14 -13.34 -16.08
CA LEU A 280 12.60 -12.21 -15.26
C LEU A 280 11.67 -11.97 -14.06
N ASP A 281 10.36 -12.07 -14.25
CA ASP A 281 9.37 -11.94 -13.16
C ASP A 281 9.43 -13.14 -12.19
N ALA A 282 9.98 -14.28 -12.64
CA ALA A 282 10.30 -15.45 -11.80
C ALA A 282 11.61 -15.29 -10.99
N THR A 283 12.42 -14.25 -11.27
CA THR A 283 13.67 -13.96 -10.56
C THR A 283 13.57 -12.86 -9.50
N ASP A 284 12.40 -12.21 -9.36
CA ASP A 284 12.19 -11.20 -8.33
C ASP A 284 11.93 -11.86 -6.97
N GLY A 285 12.99 -11.88 -6.16
CA GLY A 285 12.95 -12.34 -4.77
C GLY A 285 12.29 -11.31 -3.83
N LYS A 286 11.48 -11.81 -2.89
CA LYS A 286 10.95 -11.04 -1.76
C LYS A 286 12.09 -10.57 -0.87
N ALA A 287 12.25 -9.24 -0.72
CA ALA A 287 13.14 -8.66 0.27
C ALA A 287 12.44 -8.61 1.65
N ILE A 288 13.01 -9.30 2.63
CA ILE A 288 12.70 -9.14 4.06
C ILE A 288 13.46 -7.90 4.53
N VAL A 289 12.77 -6.83 4.93
CA VAL A 289 13.43 -5.58 5.37
C VAL A 289 13.04 -5.25 6.81
N SER A 290 14.05 -4.84 7.59
CA SER A 290 13.95 -4.52 9.01
C SER A 290 13.52 -3.06 9.26
N TYR A 291 12.78 -2.89 10.36
CA TYR A 291 12.06 -1.69 10.81
C TYR A 291 12.94 -0.62 11.50
N ARG A 292 12.53 0.67 11.44
CA ARG A 292 13.24 1.82 12.06
C ARG A 292 12.25 2.79 12.75
N LYS A 293 12.48 3.12 14.03
CA LYS A 293 11.64 4.01 14.88
C LYS A 293 11.96 5.51 14.77
N GLU A 294 13.10 5.88 14.19
CA GLU A 294 13.73 7.20 14.39
C GLU A 294 13.51 8.17 13.21
N GLN A 295 13.00 7.70 12.07
CA GLN A 295 13.10 8.42 10.80
C GLN A 295 12.23 9.67 10.74
N SER A 296 10.99 9.61 11.23
CA SER A 296 10.11 10.77 11.36
C SER A 296 10.70 11.85 12.29
N GLY A 297 11.33 11.42 13.40
CA GLY A 297 12.02 12.30 14.35
C GLY A 297 13.24 13.01 13.73
N LEU A 298 14.05 12.29 12.97
CA LEU A 298 15.22 12.83 12.27
C LEU A 298 14.81 13.79 11.14
N ARG A 299 13.75 13.46 10.40
CA ARG A 299 13.20 14.35 9.35
C ARG A 299 12.64 15.64 9.96
N LYS A 300 11.90 15.54 11.07
CA LYS A 300 11.42 16.71 11.82
C LYS A 300 12.57 17.54 12.40
N LEU A 301 13.65 16.91 12.86
CA LEU A 301 14.84 17.61 13.36
C LEU A 301 15.51 18.45 12.26
N LEU A 302 15.69 17.89 11.07
CA LEU A 302 16.39 18.56 9.97
C LEU A 302 15.55 19.66 9.32
N PHE A 303 14.27 19.38 9.07
CA PHE A 303 13.43 20.22 8.22
C PHE A 303 12.36 20.98 9.00
N GLY A 304 11.85 20.42 10.11
CA GLY A 304 10.77 21.04 10.88
C GLY A 304 9.56 21.38 9.99
N THR A 305 9.22 22.66 9.93
CA THR A 305 8.14 23.21 9.08
C THR A 305 8.67 23.94 7.85
N LYS A 306 9.96 23.78 7.51
CA LYS A 306 10.57 24.46 6.38
C LYS A 306 10.05 23.87 5.07
N VAL A 307 9.85 24.73 4.07
CA VAL A 307 9.49 24.34 2.70
C VAL A 307 10.73 24.11 1.83
N THR A 308 11.82 24.82 2.14
CA THR A 308 13.14 24.65 1.51
C THR A 308 14.23 24.48 2.58
N GLU A 309 15.28 23.77 2.24
CA GLU A 309 16.50 23.67 3.05
C GLU A 309 17.71 23.47 2.12
N ARG A 310 18.91 23.68 2.63
CA ARG A 310 20.15 23.46 1.90
C ARG A 310 20.66 22.04 2.09
N CYS A 311 21.15 21.47 1.00
CA CYS A 311 21.91 20.23 1.05
C CYS A 311 23.14 20.41 1.96
N GLY A 312 23.34 19.48 2.87
CA GLY A 312 24.48 19.40 3.78
C GLY A 312 25.81 19.18 3.07
N ILE A 313 25.81 18.71 1.83
CA ILE A 313 27.02 18.49 1.03
C ILE A 313 27.26 19.66 0.08
N CYS A 314 26.40 19.87 -0.92
CA CYS A 314 26.64 20.87 -1.96
C CYS A 314 26.22 22.30 -1.61
N ALA A 315 25.57 22.49 -0.45
CA ALA A 315 25.07 23.77 0.04
C ALA A 315 24.01 24.48 -0.83
N ARG A 316 23.56 23.86 -1.94
CA ARG A 316 22.46 24.38 -2.75
C ARG A 316 21.14 24.22 -2.02
N GLU A 317 20.24 25.17 -2.23
CA GLU A 317 18.90 25.17 -1.66
C GLU A 317 17.93 24.38 -2.53
N TYR A 318 17.11 23.55 -1.89
CA TYR A 318 16.11 22.72 -2.53
C TYR A 318 14.81 22.72 -1.72
N PRO A 319 13.65 22.48 -2.36
CA PRO A 319 12.45 22.04 -1.67
C PRO A 319 12.73 20.81 -0.79
N VAL A 320 12.16 20.77 0.42
CA VAL A 320 12.39 19.68 1.40
C VAL A 320 12.02 18.29 0.86
N GLN A 321 11.09 18.20 -0.09
CA GLN A 321 10.75 16.96 -0.79
C GLN A 321 11.91 16.37 -1.62
N PHE A 322 12.92 17.18 -1.96
CA PHE A 322 14.11 16.73 -2.70
C PHE A 322 15.35 16.56 -1.82
N LEU A 323 15.14 16.48 -0.49
CA LEU A 323 16.18 16.28 0.50
C LEU A 323 15.91 15.02 1.33
N HIS A 324 16.91 14.15 1.35
CA HIS A 324 16.99 12.97 2.20
C HIS A 324 17.60 13.30 3.56
N THR A 325 17.17 12.56 4.59
CA THR A 325 17.81 12.51 5.91
C THR A 325 18.93 11.47 5.88
N ALA A 326 20.05 11.83 5.25
CA ALA A 326 21.18 10.91 5.06
C ALA A 326 21.96 10.71 6.37
N HIS A 327 22.27 9.46 6.70
CA HIS A 327 23.17 9.15 7.81
C HIS A 327 24.63 9.35 7.39
N ILE A 328 25.41 10.03 8.22
CA ILE A 328 26.85 10.24 7.98
C ILE A 328 27.62 8.95 8.26
N LYS A 329 27.42 8.36 9.45
CA LYS A 329 27.84 7.00 9.78
C LYS A 329 26.68 6.06 9.50
N SER A 330 26.94 4.96 8.78
CA SER A 330 25.88 3.98 8.47
C SER A 330 25.18 3.56 9.75
N ARG A 331 23.84 3.60 9.74
CA ARG A 331 23.03 3.24 10.91
C ARG A 331 23.31 1.81 11.39
N SER A 332 23.57 0.88 10.47
CA SER A 332 23.89 -0.52 10.83
C SER A 332 25.17 -0.62 11.66
N ALA A 333 26.08 0.34 11.52
CA ALA A 333 27.32 0.43 12.27
C ALA A 333 27.26 1.38 13.47
N CYS A 334 26.14 2.07 13.68
CA CYS A 334 25.96 2.96 14.84
C CYS A 334 25.63 2.13 16.09
N ALA A 335 26.38 2.38 17.17
CA ALA A 335 26.05 1.98 18.53
C ALA A 335 24.76 2.68 19.00
N LEU A 336 24.18 2.21 20.12
CA LEU A 336 22.90 2.74 20.60
C LEU A 336 22.99 4.24 20.94
N GLU A 337 24.11 4.65 21.52
CA GLU A 337 24.40 6.04 21.90
C GLU A 337 24.52 6.92 20.65
N GLU A 338 25.17 6.42 19.60
CA GLU A 338 25.32 7.12 18.32
C GLU A 338 24.00 7.22 17.56
N ARG A 339 23.10 6.22 17.69
CA ARG A 339 21.73 6.29 17.16
C ARG A 339 20.89 7.36 17.86
N GLY A 340 21.21 7.69 19.10
CA GLY A 340 20.61 8.80 19.86
C GLY A 340 21.22 10.17 19.54
N ASP A 341 22.38 10.22 18.87
CA ASP A 341 23.06 11.47 18.52
C ASP A 341 22.52 12.11 17.23
N TRP A 342 21.22 12.38 17.25
CA TRP A 342 20.46 12.80 16.08
C TRP A 342 20.98 14.07 15.42
N LYS A 343 21.59 14.97 16.21
CA LYS A 343 22.10 16.25 15.70
C LYS A 343 23.39 16.10 14.90
N ASN A 344 24.15 15.04 15.13
CA ASN A 344 25.46 14.85 14.54
C ASN A 344 25.50 13.66 13.57
N VAL A 345 24.61 12.67 13.70
CA VAL A 345 24.66 11.43 12.92
C VAL A 345 23.95 11.52 11.56
N VAL A 346 23.13 12.55 11.32
CA VAL A 346 22.44 12.77 10.04
C VAL A 346 22.65 14.16 9.46
N MET A 347 22.42 14.28 8.15
CA MET A 347 22.42 15.55 7.42
C MET A 347 21.42 15.55 6.26
N PRO A 348 20.95 16.72 5.80
CA PRO A 348 20.21 16.82 4.54
C PRO A 348 21.11 16.46 3.35
N ALA A 349 20.70 15.56 2.47
CA ALA A 349 21.40 15.29 1.21
C ALA A 349 20.43 15.43 0.04
N CYS A 350 20.85 16.09 -1.05
CA CYS A 350 19.95 16.25 -2.20
C CYS A 350 19.90 14.99 -3.07
N LEU A 351 18.69 14.71 -3.56
CA LEU A 351 18.41 13.65 -4.54
C LEU A 351 19.09 13.89 -5.89
N PHE A 352 19.47 15.14 -6.18
CA PHE A 352 20.14 15.54 -7.41
C PHE A 352 21.62 15.15 -7.49
N GLY A 353 22.10 14.27 -6.59
CA GLY A 353 23.37 13.57 -6.75
C GLY A 353 24.24 13.47 -5.49
N CYS A 354 24.06 14.36 -4.50
CA CYS A 354 24.91 14.32 -3.30
C CYS A 354 24.66 13.07 -2.45
N ASP A 355 23.40 12.66 -2.33
CA ASP A 355 23.01 11.44 -1.61
C ASP A 355 23.66 10.20 -2.26
N ALA A 356 23.44 10.01 -3.57
CA ALA A 356 23.98 8.89 -4.32
C ALA A 356 25.52 8.83 -4.32
N LEU A 357 26.21 9.97 -4.51
CA LEU A 357 27.68 9.97 -4.51
C LEU A 357 28.27 9.65 -3.14
N PHE A 358 27.64 10.14 -2.06
CA PHE A 358 28.09 9.88 -0.70
C PHE A 358 27.80 8.44 -0.27
N GLU A 359 26.64 7.90 -0.63
CA GLU A 359 26.29 6.50 -0.35
C GLU A 359 27.19 5.50 -1.10
N ARG A 360 27.53 5.81 -2.36
CA ARG A 360 28.40 4.98 -3.20
C ARG A 360 29.89 5.26 -3.03
N SER A 361 30.26 6.15 -2.11
CA SER A 361 31.66 6.47 -1.79
C SER A 361 32.45 7.10 -2.93
N PHE A 362 31.74 7.68 -3.90
CA PHE A 362 32.33 8.55 -4.90
C PHE A 362 32.68 9.92 -4.29
N LEU A 363 32.03 10.29 -3.18
CA LEU A 363 32.30 11.51 -2.42
C LEU A 363 32.60 11.18 -0.96
N ASN A 364 33.79 11.60 -0.52
CA ASN A 364 34.24 11.54 0.87
C ASN A 364 34.46 12.93 1.43
N VAL A 365 34.60 13.02 2.75
CA VAL A 365 34.77 14.30 3.46
C VAL A 365 36.02 14.22 4.32
N GLY A 366 37.05 15.00 3.99
CA GLY A 366 38.31 15.02 4.70
C GLY A 366 38.18 15.45 6.17
N PRO A 367 39.25 15.30 6.98
CA PRO A 367 39.24 15.67 8.40
C PRO A 367 39.05 17.18 8.66
N ASP A 368 39.24 17.99 7.62
CA ASP A 368 39.00 19.43 7.55
C ASP A 368 37.60 19.78 6.99
N GLY A 369 36.79 18.79 6.64
CA GLY A 369 35.46 18.97 6.05
C GLY A 369 35.46 19.17 4.54
N VAL A 370 36.61 19.09 3.88
CA VAL A 370 36.73 19.31 2.44
C VAL A 370 36.28 18.08 1.66
N ILE A 371 35.49 18.30 0.60
CA ILE A 371 35.03 17.26 -0.31
C ILE A 371 36.23 16.65 -1.04
N GLN A 372 36.36 15.34 -0.93
CA GLN A 372 37.32 14.51 -1.65
C GLN A 372 36.57 13.59 -2.59
N LEU A 373 36.78 13.78 -3.89
CA LEU A 373 36.13 12.96 -4.93
C LEU A 373 36.97 11.71 -5.20
N GLN A 374 36.30 10.57 -5.31
CA GLN A 374 36.89 9.26 -5.55
C GLN A 374 36.21 8.59 -6.75
N GLY A 375 36.98 7.86 -7.55
CA GLY A 375 36.47 7.15 -8.73
C GLY A 375 36.53 7.96 -10.04
N ASN A 376 35.97 7.38 -11.11
CA ASN A 376 36.03 7.96 -12.45
C ASN A 376 34.83 8.87 -12.75
N TYR A 377 35.01 10.18 -12.58
CA TYR A 377 33.98 11.16 -12.88
C TYR A 377 33.90 11.56 -14.36
N ASN A 378 34.84 11.11 -15.19
CA ASN A 378 34.93 11.49 -16.60
C ASN A 378 34.14 10.56 -17.53
N GLU A 379 33.37 9.61 -16.99
CA GLU A 379 32.54 8.69 -17.78
C GLU A 379 31.48 9.43 -18.62
N THR A 380 30.96 10.55 -18.10
CA THR A 380 30.05 11.41 -18.86
C THR A 380 30.33 12.90 -18.59
N PRO A 381 30.06 13.79 -19.55
CA PRO A 381 30.20 15.23 -19.35
C PRO A 381 29.38 15.77 -18.17
N SER A 382 28.19 15.23 -17.94
CA SER A 382 27.29 15.64 -16.85
C SER A 382 27.87 15.28 -15.48
N LEU A 383 28.44 14.08 -15.33
CA LEU A 383 29.08 13.64 -14.11
C LEU A 383 30.35 14.46 -13.82
N ALA A 384 31.16 14.74 -14.84
CA ALA A 384 32.36 15.58 -14.73
C ALA A 384 32.01 17.02 -14.33
N ALA A 385 30.95 17.60 -14.92
CA ALA A 385 30.47 18.93 -14.55
C ALA A 385 29.96 18.96 -13.11
N PHE A 386 29.26 17.91 -12.67
CA PHE A 386 28.78 17.80 -11.30
C PHE A 386 29.92 17.67 -10.29
N ALA A 387 30.91 16.81 -10.56
CA ALA A 387 32.15 16.68 -9.77
C ALA A 387 32.85 18.02 -9.61
N LYS A 388 33.10 18.72 -10.72
CA LYS A 388 33.73 20.05 -10.70
C LYS A 388 32.95 21.06 -9.86
N SER A 389 31.64 20.90 -9.74
CA SER A 389 30.81 21.76 -8.89
C SER A 389 30.96 21.48 -7.38
N LEU A 390 31.57 20.36 -6.99
CA LEU A 390 31.73 19.91 -5.62
C LEU A 390 33.19 19.95 -5.14
N GLU A 391 34.13 19.69 -6.05
CA GLU A 391 35.56 19.57 -5.75
C GLU A 391 36.10 20.76 -4.95
N GLY A 392 36.82 20.47 -3.85
CA GLY A 392 37.45 21.48 -3.00
C GLY A 392 36.50 22.31 -2.13
N LYS A 393 35.19 22.08 -2.18
CA LYS A 393 34.23 22.74 -1.29
C LYS A 393 34.22 22.09 0.09
N VAL A 394 33.90 22.89 1.11
CA VAL A 394 33.65 22.39 2.46
C VAL A 394 32.20 21.92 2.56
N VAL A 395 32.00 20.71 3.08
CA VAL A 395 30.67 20.15 3.36
C VAL A 395 29.97 21.02 4.42
N ARG A 396 28.81 21.58 4.08
CA ARG A 396 28.03 22.46 4.97
C ARG A 396 27.65 21.80 6.29
N ALA A 397 27.35 20.51 6.26
CA ALA A 397 26.98 19.75 7.44
C ALA A 397 28.18 19.39 8.32
N PHE A 398 29.42 19.62 7.88
CA PHE A 398 30.60 19.27 8.66
C PHE A 398 30.76 20.18 9.87
N THR A 399 30.97 19.56 11.03
CA THR A 399 31.24 20.23 12.31
C THR A 399 32.33 19.46 13.06
N PRO A 400 33.02 20.09 14.01
CA PRO A 400 33.97 19.38 14.87
C PRO A 400 33.34 18.19 15.63
N THR A 401 32.05 18.28 15.98
CA THR A 401 31.34 17.24 16.75
C THR A 401 30.95 16.02 15.91
N ASN A 402 30.59 16.20 14.64
CA ASN A 402 30.25 15.08 13.75
C ASN A 402 31.42 14.57 12.90
N ARG A 403 32.62 15.19 13.04
CA ARG A 403 33.85 14.76 12.37
C ARG A 403 34.08 13.25 12.49
N VAL A 404 33.89 12.70 13.68
CA VAL A 404 34.10 11.28 13.98
C VAL A 404 33.25 10.35 13.10
N TYR A 405 32.06 10.78 12.68
CA TYR A 405 31.19 10.01 11.79
C TYR A 405 31.68 10.04 10.34
N PHE A 406 32.18 11.19 9.88
CA PHE A 406 32.81 11.31 8.56
C PHE A 406 34.13 10.52 8.50
N GLU A 407 34.95 10.59 9.54
CA GLU A 407 36.19 9.81 9.65
C GLU A 407 35.91 8.30 9.63
N TRP A 408 34.92 7.85 10.39
CA TRP A 408 34.49 6.46 10.35
C TRP A 408 34.11 6.04 8.93
N ARG A 409 33.32 6.87 8.23
CA ARG A 409 32.85 6.60 6.87
C ARG A 409 34.01 6.46 5.89
N ASN A 410 34.99 7.36 5.96
CA ASN A 410 36.19 7.30 5.13
C ASN A 410 37.00 6.02 5.37
N ASN A 411 37.06 5.55 6.63
CA ASN A 411 37.82 4.36 7.02
C ASN A 411 37.14 3.03 6.65
N GLN A 412 35.88 3.04 6.22
CA GLN A 412 35.22 1.82 5.71
C GLN A 412 35.60 1.48 4.25
N LEU A 413 36.46 2.30 3.63
CA LEU A 413 36.81 2.25 2.21
C LEU A 413 38.27 1.88 1.97
N GLY A 414 39.00 1.57 3.05
CA GLY A 414 40.39 1.11 3.04
C GLY A 414 40.50 -0.41 2.92
#